data_AF-A0A373NA92-F1
#
_entry.id   AF-A0A373NA92-F1
#
_cell.length_a   1.000
_cell.length_b   1.000
_cell.length_c   1.000
_cell.angle_alpha   90.00
_cell.angle_beta   90.00
_cell.angle_gamma   90.00
#
_symmetry.space_group_name_H-M   'P 1'
#
loop_
_entity.id
_entity.type
_entity.pdbx_description
1 polymer ?
#
loop_
_entity_poly.entity_id
_entity_poly.type
_entity_poly.pdbx_seq_one_letter_code
_entity_poly.pdbx_strand_id
1 'polypeptide(L)'
;MSMGHHTVYGDKSIAIEEINNIKLAHYRAISEEQLVYKTCCYTMRDIATMGNNIETAQRTNQLAKIESGISMHDAAIEASYAGYPKEITENQIDLSFCEPGSLTIKYSELSSESIAERIMRTGQEMAIRSYNLERKIKEYMWLEPIVLWLDGIRKTDVFLPDPSNESTFLVAKYNVRAYLTMQEEIKFLKCNYRLLVNPEQVKFIPHQFIVVPSTCDVEDVRMKLHDSGFSTDMVISVSEYRKKLGLIKCFYSDLLLIPGMIVRIKKYIGRNGINGTIKKIRERLKKG
;
A
#
# COMPACT_ATOMS: atom_id res chain seq x y z
N MET A 1 -16.89 -29.29 2.26
CA MET A 1 -15.55 -28.85 2.66
C MET A 1 -15.17 -27.67 1.79
N SER A 2 -15.37 -26.44 2.30
CA SER A 2 -14.99 -25.20 1.63
C SER A 2 -13.67 -24.71 2.21
N MET A 3 -12.70 -24.39 1.37
CA MET A 3 -11.69 -23.41 1.75
C MET A 3 -12.25 -22.02 1.48
N GLY A 4 -12.49 -21.24 2.52
CA GLY A 4 -12.79 -19.81 2.39
C GLY A 4 -14.14 -19.38 2.99
N HIS A 5 -14.07 -18.47 3.95
CA HIS A 5 -15.16 -17.80 4.64
C HIS A 5 -16.03 -16.93 3.72
N HIS A 6 -16.91 -17.54 2.93
CA HIS A 6 -17.90 -16.83 2.13
C HIS A 6 -19.27 -16.86 2.82
N THR A 7 -19.46 -15.98 3.80
CA THR A 7 -20.80 -15.67 4.32
C THR A 7 -21.36 -14.51 3.49
N VAL A 8 -22.44 -14.76 2.76
CA VAL A 8 -23.17 -13.69 2.06
C VAL A 8 -23.90 -12.87 3.12
N TYR A 9 -23.43 -11.64 3.37
CA TYR A 9 -24.16 -10.66 4.18
C TYR A 9 -25.06 -9.83 3.26
N GLY A 10 -26.37 -9.94 3.45
CA GLY A 10 -27.34 -9.11 2.72
C GLY A 10 -28.76 -9.34 3.22
N ASP A 11 -29.35 -8.25 3.71
CA ASP A 11 -30.78 -7.94 3.85
C ASP A 11 -31.72 -8.94 4.59
N LYS A 12 -32.39 -8.46 5.65
CA LYS A 12 -33.36 -9.23 6.45
C LYS A 12 -34.69 -9.49 5.72
N SER A 13 -34.85 -8.92 4.53
CA SER A 13 -36.06 -9.06 3.71
C SER A 13 -36.00 -10.20 2.69
N ILE A 14 -34.89 -10.94 2.63
CA ILE A 14 -34.73 -12.03 1.66
C ILE A 14 -35.41 -13.28 2.19
N ALA A 15 -36.34 -13.83 1.42
CA ALA A 15 -36.91 -15.15 1.67
C ALA A 15 -35.80 -16.20 1.51
N ILE A 16 -35.41 -16.82 2.62
CA ILE A 16 -34.43 -17.90 2.64
C ILE A 16 -35.19 -19.20 2.37
N GLU A 17 -34.95 -19.80 1.21
CA GLU A 17 -35.42 -21.14 0.91
C GLU A 17 -34.34 -22.15 1.31
N GLU A 18 -34.66 -23.04 2.25
CA GLU A 18 -33.74 -24.11 2.67
C GLU A 18 -33.76 -25.23 1.64
N ILE A 19 -32.72 -25.25 0.81
CA ILE A 19 -32.52 -26.30 -0.18
C ILE A 19 -31.75 -27.42 0.52
N ASN A 20 -32.39 -28.58 0.68
CA ASN A 20 -31.82 -29.72 1.42
C ASN A 20 -30.43 -30.13 0.90
N ASN A 21 -30.14 -29.90 -0.39
CA ASN A 21 -28.91 -30.31 -1.03
C ASN A 21 -28.60 -29.41 -2.25
N ILE A 22 -27.68 -28.46 -2.11
CA ILE A 22 -27.00 -27.87 -3.27
C ILE A 22 -25.58 -28.45 -3.34
N LYS A 23 -25.26 -29.11 -4.46
CA LYS A 23 -23.90 -29.55 -4.78
C LYS A 23 -23.34 -28.65 -5.88
N LEU A 24 -22.65 -27.58 -5.49
CA LEU A 24 -21.91 -26.73 -6.41
C LEU A 24 -20.51 -27.30 -6.59
N ALA A 25 -20.17 -27.71 -7.81
CA ALA A 25 -18.79 -27.97 -8.18
C ALA A 25 -18.13 -26.62 -8.52
N HIS A 26 -17.32 -26.08 -7.60
CA HIS A 26 -16.49 -24.92 -7.88
C HIS A 26 -15.26 -25.38 -8.65
N TYR A 27 -15.29 -25.28 -9.98
CA TYR A 27 -14.10 -25.44 -10.79
C TYR A 27 -13.37 -24.11 -10.87
N ARG A 28 -12.13 -24.09 -10.39
CA ARG A 28 -11.28 -22.91 -10.50
C ARG A 28 -10.72 -22.88 -11.92
N ALA A 29 -11.38 -22.15 -12.82
CA ALA A 29 -10.78 -21.81 -14.11
C ALA A 29 -9.69 -20.76 -13.86
N ILE A 30 -8.44 -21.19 -13.76
CA ILE A 30 -7.26 -20.32 -13.69
C ILE A 30 -6.40 -20.60 -14.90
N SER A 31 -5.87 -19.56 -15.54
CA SER A 31 -4.86 -19.75 -16.58
C SER A 31 -3.51 -20.15 -15.97
N GLU A 32 -2.61 -20.68 -16.79
CA GLU A 32 -1.24 -20.99 -16.38
C GLU A 32 -0.52 -19.74 -15.88
N GLU A 33 -0.67 -18.61 -16.58
CA GLU A 33 -0.17 -17.29 -16.20
C GLU A 33 -0.69 -16.85 -14.82
N GLN A 34 -1.97 -17.11 -14.56
CA GLN A 34 -2.58 -16.77 -13.29
C GLN A 34 -2.04 -17.60 -12.12
N LEU A 35 -1.67 -18.84 -12.39
CA LEU A 35 -1.00 -19.68 -11.42
C LEU A 35 0.44 -19.21 -11.19
N VAL A 36 1.18 -18.86 -12.25
CA VAL A 36 2.57 -18.37 -12.15
C VAL A 36 2.65 -17.19 -11.20
N TYR A 37 1.89 -16.13 -11.48
CA TYR A 37 2.01 -14.93 -10.68
C TYR A 37 1.55 -15.21 -9.25
N LYS A 38 0.51 -16.03 -9.03
CA LYS A 38 0.08 -16.38 -7.67
C LYS A 38 1.21 -17.07 -6.92
N THR A 39 1.79 -18.12 -7.49
CA THR A 39 2.90 -18.85 -6.89
C THR A 39 4.05 -17.91 -6.55
N CYS A 40 4.52 -17.08 -7.49
CA CYS A 40 5.58 -16.10 -7.24
C CYS A 40 5.21 -15.07 -6.16
N CYS A 41 4.00 -14.50 -6.21
CA CYS A 41 3.54 -13.46 -5.29
C CYS A 41 3.34 -13.99 -3.86
N TYR A 42 2.81 -15.20 -3.71
CA TYR A 42 2.67 -15.84 -2.41
C TYR A 42 4.03 -16.18 -1.82
N THR A 43 4.97 -16.75 -2.59
CA THR A 43 6.32 -17.00 -2.08
C THR A 43 7.02 -15.70 -1.66
N MET A 44 6.93 -14.63 -2.46
CA MET A 44 7.48 -13.32 -2.07
C MET A 44 6.89 -12.82 -0.73
N ARG A 45 5.58 -12.98 -0.54
CA ARG A 45 4.90 -12.60 0.72
C ARG A 45 5.34 -13.47 1.89
N ASP A 46 5.46 -14.77 1.68
CA ASP A 46 5.88 -15.72 2.70
C ASP A 46 7.31 -15.44 3.19
N ILE A 47 8.21 -15.06 2.29
CA ILE A 47 9.57 -14.60 2.64
C ILE A 47 9.51 -13.31 3.46
N ALA A 48 8.65 -12.36 3.07
CA ALA A 48 8.58 -11.04 3.67
C ALA A 48 7.82 -10.97 5.01
N THR A 49 7.12 -12.05 5.40
CA THR A 49 6.22 -12.05 6.56
C THR A 49 6.80 -12.89 7.70
N MET A 50 6.77 -12.39 8.94
CA MET A 50 7.24 -13.13 10.12
C MET A 50 6.22 -14.15 10.68
N GLY A 51 5.01 -14.17 10.13
CA GLY A 51 3.92 -15.04 10.58
C GLY A 51 4.12 -16.48 10.15
N ASN A 52 3.49 -17.41 10.86
CA ASN A 52 3.52 -18.83 10.51
C ASN A 52 2.77 -19.02 9.17
N ASN A 53 3.46 -19.51 8.14
CA ASN A 53 2.98 -19.59 6.77
C ASN A 53 2.60 -21.03 6.37
N ILE A 54 2.25 -21.87 7.35
CA ILE A 54 1.85 -23.26 7.13
C ILE A 54 0.68 -23.35 6.15
N GLU A 55 -0.26 -22.40 6.22
CA GLU A 55 -1.43 -22.32 5.33
C GLU A 55 -1.08 -22.04 3.86
N THR A 56 0.11 -21.50 3.58
CA THR A 56 0.58 -21.19 2.23
C THR A 56 1.73 -22.09 1.76
N ALA A 57 2.19 -23.03 2.60
CA ALA A 57 3.28 -23.97 2.28
C ALA A 57 3.10 -24.72 0.94
N GLN A 58 1.85 -24.96 0.54
CA GLN A 58 1.52 -25.55 -0.76
C GLN A 58 2.09 -24.74 -1.93
N ARG A 59 2.13 -23.41 -1.85
CA ARG A 59 2.66 -22.53 -2.90
C ARG A 59 4.18 -22.57 -2.96
N THR A 60 4.84 -22.56 -1.82
CA THR A 60 6.30 -22.71 -1.74
C THR A 60 6.76 -24.06 -2.29
N ASN A 61 6.06 -25.14 -1.93
CA ASN A 61 6.35 -26.48 -2.47
C ASN A 61 6.10 -26.57 -3.97
N GLN A 62 5.03 -25.92 -4.46
CA GLN A 62 4.73 -25.86 -5.88
C GLN A 62 5.81 -25.10 -6.66
N LEU A 63 6.35 -24.01 -6.11
CA LEU A 63 7.47 -23.30 -6.72
C LEU A 63 8.72 -24.19 -6.81
N ALA A 64 9.07 -24.89 -5.73
CA ALA A 64 10.24 -25.77 -5.71
C ALA A 64 10.16 -26.89 -6.76
N LYS A 65 8.96 -27.44 -6.99
CA LYS A 65 8.70 -28.42 -8.07
C LYS A 65 8.99 -27.82 -9.44
N ILE A 66 8.49 -26.61 -9.71
CA ILE A 66 8.74 -25.90 -10.97
C ILE A 66 10.24 -25.63 -11.16
N GLU A 67 10.93 -25.18 -10.12
CA GLU A 67 12.38 -24.92 -10.14
C GLU A 67 13.20 -26.20 -10.37
N SER A 68 12.70 -27.37 -9.94
CA SER A 68 13.31 -28.68 -10.20
C SER A 68 13.12 -29.20 -11.63
N GLY A 69 12.46 -28.43 -12.51
CA GLY A 69 12.24 -28.77 -13.91
C GLY A 69 10.90 -29.47 -14.19
N ILE A 70 10.00 -29.58 -13.21
CA ILE A 70 8.62 -30.05 -13.45
C ILE A 70 7.89 -28.97 -14.24
N SER A 71 7.13 -29.38 -15.26
CA SER A 71 6.33 -28.44 -16.04
C SER A 71 5.33 -27.72 -15.12
N MET A 72 5.13 -26.45 -15.39
CA MET A 72 4.24 -25.61 -14.60
C MET A 72 2.79 -26.08 -14.68
N HIS A 73 2.37 -26.58 -15.84
CA HIS A 73 1.09 -27.25 -16.04
C HIS A 73 0.94 -28.51 -15.17
N ASP A 74 1.95 -29.37 -15.09
CA ASP A 74 1.88 -30.58 -14.27
C ASP A 74 1.85 -30.26 -12.78
N ALA A 75 2.68 -29.29 -12.35
CA ALA A 75 2.66 -28.78 -10.98
C ALA A 75 1.31 -28.10 -10.65
N ALA A 76 0.66 -27.46 -11.63
CA ALA A 76 -0.68 -26.90 -11.51
C ALA A 76 -1.73 -27.97 -11.26
N ILE A 77 -1.72 -29.01 -12.09
CA ILE A 77 -2.61 -30.15 -12.00
C ILE A 77 -2.45 -30.79 -10.63
N GLU A 78 -1.23 -31.19 -10.26
CA GLU A 78 -0.98 -31.87 -8.99
C GLU A 78 -1.48 -31.06 -7.77
N ALA A 79 -1.20 -29.75 -7.74
CA ALA A 79 -1.65 -28.87 -6.66
C ALA A 79 -3.17 -28.63 -6.66
N SER A 80 -3.80 -28.56 -7.84
CA SER A 80 -5.24 -28.28 -7.97
C SER A 80 -6.09 -29.50 -7.63
N TYR A 81 -5.61 -30.69 -7.98
CA TYR A 81 -6.29 -31.93 -7.66
C TYR A 81 -6.01 -32.40 -6.23
N ALA A 82 -4.96 -31.95 -5.54
CA ALA A 82 -4.71 -32.25 -4.12
C ALA A 82 -4.89 -33.75 -3.73
N GLY A 83 -4.61 -34.68 -4.66
CA GLY A 83 -4.81 -36.13 -4.48
C GLY A 83 -6.19 -36.69 -4.89
N TYR A 84 -7.12 -35.88 -5.39
CA TYR A 84 -8.37 -36.33 -6.00
C TYR A 84 -8.10 -37.08 -7.33
N PRO A 85 -8.83 -38.18 -7.59
CA PRO A 85 -8.73 -38.87 -8.87
C PRO A 85 -9.08 -37.91 -10.02
N LYS A 86 -8.31 -37.97 -11.10
CA LYS A 86 -8.52 -37.17 -12.33
C LYS A 86 -9.81 -37.54 -13.08
N GLU A 87 -10.62 -38.44 -12.53
CA GLU A 87 -11.91 -38.85 -13.10
C GLU A 87 -12.93 -37.73 -12.88
N ILE A 88 -13.13 -36.93 -13.92
CA ILE A 88 -14.21 -35.96 -13.97
C ILE A 88 -15.49 -36.75 -14.24
N THR A 89 -16.38 -36.82 -13.25
CA THR A 89 -17.74 -37.31 -13.48
C THR A 89 -18.53 -36.19 -14.15
N GLU A 90 -18.77 -36.29 -15.45
CA GLU A 90 -19.64 -35.37 -16.17
C GLU A 90 -21.09 -35.62 -15.76
N ASN A 91 -21.56 -34.86 -14.77
CA ASN A 91 -22.99 -34.69 -14.58
C ASN A 91 -23.41 -33.47 -15.39
N GLN A 92 -24.24 -33.67 -16.42
CA GLN A 92 -24.84 -32.53 -17.13
C GLN A 92 -25.61 -31.70 -16.11
N ILE A 93 -25.17 -30.46 -15.93
CA ILE A 93 -25.93 -29.47 -15.19
C ILE A 93 -27.18 -29.23 -16.04
N ASP A 94 -28.35 -29.47 -15.47
CA ASP A 94 -29.60 -29.03 -16.08
C ASP A 94 -29.57 -27.50 -16.11
N LEU A 95 -29.43 -26.93 -17.31
CA LEU A 95 -29.41 -25.50 -17.55
C LEU A 95 -30.71 -25.02 -18.20
N SER A 96 -31.77 -25.83 -18.15
CA SER A 96 -33.08 -25.48 -18.73
C SER A 96 -33.70 -24.21 -18.13
N PHE A 97 -33.27 -23.82 -16.93
CA PHE A 97 -33.66 -22.58 -16.26
C PHE A 97 -32.80 -21.36 -16.65
N CYS A 98 -31.72 -21.53 -17.41
CA CYS A 98 -30.86 -20.46 -17.88
C CYS A 98 -31.22 -20.06 -19.31
N GLU A 99 -31.31 -18.77 -19.60
CA GLU A 99 -31.40 -18.32 -20.99
C GLU A 99 -30.08 -18.61 -21.73
N PRO A 100 -30.13 -19.28 -22.89
CA PRO A 100 -28.95 -19.55 -23.71
C PRO A 100 -28.20 -18.26 -24.05
N GLY A 101 -26.89 -18.24 -23.82
CA GLY A 101 -26.04 -17.08 -24.10
C GLY A 101 -26.13 -15.91 -23.10
N SER A 102 -26.95 -16.02 -22.05
CA SER A 102 -27.05 -14.97 -21.01
C SER A 102 -25.78 -14.85 -20.14
N LEU A 103 -24.97 -15.91 -20.07
CA LEU A 103 -23.78 -15.96 -19.22
C LEU A 103 -22.56 -15.39 -19.94
N THR A 104 -22.30 -14.09 -19.76
CA THR A 104 -21.06 -13.46 -20.23
C THR A 104 -19.97 -13.60 -19.18
N ILE A 105 -19.06 -14.57 -19.36
CA ILE A 105 -17.92 -14.77 -18.48
C ILE A 105 -16.78 -13.83 -18.89
N LYS A 106 -16.57 -12.75 -18.12
CA LYS A 106 -15.54 -11.71 -18.40
C LYS A 106 -14.13 -12.02 -17.86
N TYR A 107 -13.76 -13.30 -17.64
CA TYR A 107 -12.49 -13.64 -16.99
C TYR A 107 -11.26 -13.13 -17.74
N SER A 108 -11.30 -13.08 -19.07
CA SER A 108 -10.21 -12.56 -19.91
C SER A 108 -10.05 -11.05 -19.79
N GLU A 109 -11.16 -10.30 -19.78
CA GLU A 109 -11.17 -8.83 -19.60
C GLU A 109 -10.67 -8.41 -18.21
N LEU A 110 -10.89 -9.24 -17.18
CA LEU A 110 -10.40 -9.03 -15.81
C LEU A 110 -8.94 -9.44 -15.60
N SER A 111 -8.30 -10.05 -16.60
CA SER A 111 -6.96 -10.66 -16.52
C SER A 111 -5.90 -9.93 -17.37
N SER A 112 -6.14 -8.69 -17.74
CA SER A 112 -5.29 -7.92 -18.67
C SER A 112 -3.90 -7.53 -18.15
N GLU A 113 -3.64 -7.65 -16.84
CA GLU A 113 -2.34 -7.34 -16.25
C GLU A 113 -1.31 -8.46 -16.50
N SER A 114 -0.14 -8.10 -17.02
CA SER A 114 0.96 -9.03 -17.26
C SER A 114 1.53 -9.63 -15.97
N ILE A 115 2.12 -10.83 -16.06
CA ILE A 115 2.82 -11.47 -14.93
C ILE A 115 3.87 -10.53 -14.34
N ALA A 116 4.67 -9.89 -15.21
CA ALA A 116 5.73 -8.97 -14.80
C ALA A 116 5.18 -7.79 -13.99
N GLU A 117 4.06 -7.22 -14.41
CA GLU A 117 3.42 -6.12 -13.70
C GLU A 117 2.89 -6.56 -12.33
N ARG A 118 2.26 -7.74 -12.24
CA ARG A 118 1.77 -8.28 -10.95
C ARG A 118 2.90 -8.58 -9.97
N ILE A 119 4.01 -9.15 -10.47
CA ILE A 119 5.22 -9.39 -9.68
C ILE A 119 5.79 -8.05 -9.20
N MET A 120 5.93 -7.06 -10.09
CA MET A 120 6.41 -5.73 -9.75
C MET A 120 5.56 -5.07 -8.66
N ARG A 121 4.23 -5.06 -8.82
CA ARG A 121 3.29 -4.48 -7.84
C ARG A 121 3.38 -5.19 -6.49
N THR A 122 3.51 -6.52 -6.48
CA THR A 122 3.70 -7.29 -5.23
C THR A 122 5.03 -6.96 -4.57
N GLY A 123 6.11 -6.85 -5.35
CA GLY A 123 7.42 -6.43 -4.85
C GLY A 123 7.38 -5.02 -4.24
N GLN A 124 6.69 -4.08 -4.88
CA GLN A 124 6.46 -2.73 -4.36
C GLN A 124 5.68 -2.77 -3.04
N GLU A 125 4.60 -3.55 -2.96
CA GLU A 125 3.85 -3.74 -1.72
C GLU A 125 4.76 -4.24 -0.58
N MET A 126 5.57 -5.28 -0.85
CA MET A 126 6.48 -5.83 0.17
C MET A 126 7.55 -4.82 0.58
N ALA A 127 8.10 -4.05 -0.36
CA ALA A 127 9.07 -3.00 -0.07
C ALA A 127 8.47 -1.89 0.82
N ILE A 128 7.22 -1.49 0.58
CA ILE A 128 6.50 -0.52 1.41
C ILE A 128 6.26 -1.07 2.81
N ARG A 129 5.90 -2.36 2.95
CA ARG A 129 5.73 -3.00 4.26
C ARG A 129 7.03 -3.02 5.06
N SER A 130 8.14 -3.41 4.45
CA SER A 130 9.46 -3.37 5.09
C SER A 130 9.85 -1.96 5.51
N TYR A 131 9.60 -0.96 4.64
CA TYR A 131 9.76 0.45 4.98
C TYR A 131 8.95 0.86 6.22
N ASN A 132 7.69 0.42 6.31
CA ASN A 132 6.82 0.72 7.46
C ASN A 132 7.35 0.10 8.76
N LEU A 133 7.90 -1.12 8.72
CA LEU A 133 8.51 -1.75 9.89
C LEU A 133 9.68 -0.92 10.42
N GLU A 134 10.58 -0.46 9.54
CA GLU A 134 11.67 0.44 9.94
C GLU A 134 11.17 1.78 10.47
N ARG A 135 10.08 2.31 9.90
CA ARG A 135 9.50 3.58 10.34
C ARG A 135 8.90 3.46 11.73
N LYS A 136 8.15 2.39 12.01
CA LYS A 136 7.49 2.13 13.29
C LYS A 136 8.46 2.18 14.47
N ILE A 137 9.68 1.67 14.32
CA ILE A 137 10.72 1.67 15.36
C ILE A 137 11.16 3.11 15.72
N LYS A 138 11.01 4.06 14.79
CA LYS A 138 11.46 5.45 14.91
C LYS A 138 10.32 6.42 15.24
N GLU A 139 9.18 5.91 15.72
CA GLU A 139 7.99 6.69 16.03
C GLU A 139 7.97 7.18 17.48
N TYR A 140 7.42 8.37 17.67
CA TYR A 140 7.10 8.92 18.98
C TYR A 140 5.90 8.19 19.56
N MET A 141 6.06 7.64 20.77
CA MET A 141 5.12 6.69 21.38
C MET A 141 3.68 7.21 21.49
N TRP A 142 3.47 8.52 21.68
CA TRP A 142 2.13 9.09 21.94
C TRP A 142 1.51 9.83 20.75
N LEU A 143 2.11 9.71 19.57
CA LEU A 143 1.63 10.35 18.36
C LEU A 143 1.23 9.29 17.34
N GLU A 144 0.03 9.41 16.81
CA GLU A 144 -0.41 8.54 15.72
C GLU A 144 0.32 8.91 14.42
N PRO A 145 0.56 7.94 13.54
CA PRO A 145 1.20 8.20 12.27
C PRO A 145 0.32 9.01 11.33
N ILE A 146 0.94 9.90 10.55
CA ILE A 146 0.28 10.70 9.51
C ILE A 146 1.00 10.55 8.18
N VAL A 147 0.30 10.88 7.09
CA VAL A 147 0.89 11.13 5.78
C VAL A 147 0.90 12.64 5.56
N LEU A 148 1.96 13.16 4.96
CA LEU A 148 2.09 14.59 4.69
C LEU A 148 1.95 14.83 3.19
N TRP A 149 1.14 15.81 2.78
CA TRP A 149 1.09 16.22 1.39
C TRP A 149 2.43 16.85 0.97
N LEU A 150 2.94 16.49 -0.22
CA LEU A 150 4.16 17.08 -0.77
C LEU A 150 3.84 18.47 -1.36
N ASP A 151 4.36 19.51 -0.73
CA ASP A 151 4.06 20.91 -1.06
C ASP A 151 5.08 21.59 -1.99
N GLY A 152 6.01 20.83 -2.55
CA GLY A 152 7.02 21.39 -3.45
C GLY A 152 7.73 20.35 -4.31
N ILE A 153 7.81 20.65 -5.60
CA ILE A 153 8.54 19.89 -6.61
C ILE A 153 9.36 20.87 -7.42
N ARG A 154 10.67 20.60 -7.49
CA ARG A 154 11.57 21.34 -8.37
C ARG A 154 11.53 20.72 -9.76
N LYS A 155 11.14 21.54 -10.74
CA LYS A 155 11.10 21.17 -12.15
C LYS A 155 12.35 21.71 -12.84
N THR A 156 13.37 20.87 -12.92
CA THR A 156 14.57 21.08 -13.75
C THR A 156 14.51 20.09 -14.93
N ASP A 157 15.65 19.67 -15.50
CA ASP A 157 15.70 18.57 -16.47
C ASP A 157 15.18 17.24 -15.91
N VAL A 158 15.18 17.11 -14.58
CA VAL A 158 14.54 16.04 -13.82
C VAL A 158 13.60 16.62 -12.75
N PHE A 159 12.54 15.88 -12.41
CA PHE A 159 11.65 16.19 -11.29
C PHE A 159 12.29 15.77 -9.97
N LEU A 160 12.38 16.68 -9.01
CA LEU A 160 12.92 16.40 -7.68
C LEU A 160 11.95 16.89 -6.60
N PRO A 161 11.74 16.11 -5.52
CA PRO A 161 10.97 16.61 -4.38
C PRO A 161 11.70 17.76 -3.71
N ASP A 162 11.00 18.87 -3.49
CA ASP A 162 11.54 20.10 -2.89
C ASP A 162 10.58 20.64 -1.84
N PRO A 163 10.31 19.87 -0.75
CA PRO A 163 9.34 20.26 0.26
C PRO A 163 9.76 21.54 0.97
N SER A 164 8.79 22.32 1.43
CA SER A 164 9.07 23.55 2.15
C SER A 164 9.79 23.31 3.49
N ASN A 165 10.28 24.41 4.07
CA ASN A 165 10.81 24.38 5.44
C ASN A 165 9.73 23.98 6.45
N GLU A 166 8.46 24.34 6.23
CA GLU A 166 7.34 23.91 7.07
C GLU A 166 7.19 22.39 7.02
N SER A 167 7.11 21.80 5.82
CA SER A 167 7.05 20.34 5.65
C SER A 167 8.23 19.62 6.30
N THR A 168 9.44 20.18 6.14
CA THR A 168 10.65 19.63 6.76
C THR A 168 10.57 19.67 8.29
N PHE A 169 9.96 20.71 8.86
CA PHE A 169 9.74 20.83 10.29
C PHE A 169 8.66 19.86 10.79
N LEU A 170 7.55 19.71 10.06
CA LEU A 170 6.47 18.77 10.39
C LEU A 170 6.96 17.32 10.42
N VAL A 171 7.84 16.92 9.48
CA VAL A 171 8.46 15.58 9.48
C VAL A 171 9.34 15.32 10.70
N ALA A 172 9.98 16.36 11.23
CA ALA A 172 10.78 16.25 12.45
C ALA A 172 9.93 16.28 13.72
N LYS A 173 8.77 16.94 13.68
CA LYS A 173 7.90 17.14 14.85
C LYS A 173 6.91 16.00 15.07
N TYR A 174 6.43 15.36 14.00
CA TYR A 174 5.36 14.36 14.07
C TYR A 174 5.78 13.03 13.46
N ASN A 175 4.99 11.98 13.72
CA ASN A 175 5.14 10.66 13.11
C ASN A 175 4.67 10.64 11.65
N VAL A 176 5.28 11.47 10.80
CA VAL A 176 5.06 11.38 9.35
C VAL A 176 5.60 10.04 8.87
N ARG A 177 4.81 9.24 8.15
CA ARG A 177 5.25 7.97 7.55
C ARG A 177 5.60 8.10 6.08
N ALA A 178 4.91 8.94 5.34
CA ALA A 178 5.18 9.13 3.92
C ALA A 178 4.83 10.56 3.50
N TYR A 179 5.35 10.95 2.33
CA TYR A 179 4.81 12.05 1.56
C TYR A 179 3.80 11.51 0.54
N LEU A 180 2.69 12.21 0.35
CA LEU A 180 1.72 11.95 -0.72
C LEU A 180 1.89 12.95 -1.85
N THR A 181 1.90 12.47 -3.08
CA THR A 181 2.05 13.30 -4.29
C THR A 181 1.22 12.71 -5.44
N MET A 182 0.76 13.56 -6.34
CA MET A 182 0.14 13.15 -7.62
C MET A 182 1.17 13.01 -8.75
N GLN A 183 2.42 13.43 -8.50
CA GLN A 183 3.50 13.37 -9.49
C GLN A 183 4.09 11.95 -9.53
N GLU A 184 3.77 11.20 -10.58
CA GLU A 184 4.15 9.79 -10.75
C GLU A 184 5.67 9.59 -10.88
N GLU A 185 6.38 10.54 -11.49
CA GLU A 185 7.81 10.46 -11.82
C GLU A 185 8.70 10.47 -10.58
N ILE A 186 8.19 10.94 -9.45
CA ILE A 186 8.90 10.99 -8.17
C ILE A 186 8.36 9.98 -7.16
N LYS A 187 7.39 9.14 -7.54
CA LYS A 187 6.87 8.09 -6.66
C LYS A 187 8.00 7.12 -6.30
N PHE A 188 7.98 6.64 -5.06
CA PHE A 188 9.02 5.82 -4.42
C PHE A 188 10.39 6.47 -4.21
N LEU A 189 10.59 7.74 -4.59
CA LEU A 189 11.73 8.51 -4.09
C LEU A 189 11.61 8.72 -2.58
N LYS A 190 12.69 9.17 -1.95
CA LYS A 190 12.70 9.54 -0.54
C LYS A 190 13.08 11.00 -0.38
N CYS A 191 12.31 11.73 0.42
CA CYS A 191 12.66 13.07 0.86
C CYS A 191 12.52 13.17 2.38
N ASN A 192 13.45 13.83 3.06
CA ASN A 192 13.50 13.88 4.53
C ASN A 192 13.37 12.48 5.19
N TYR A 193 13.95 11.45 4.56
CA TYR A 193 13.84 10.03 4.96
C TYR A 193 12.40 9.50 5.00
N ARG A 194 11.49 10.10 4.23
CA ARG A 194 10.10 9.64 4.03
C ARG A 194 9.90 9.20 2.60
N LEU A 195 9.24 8.07 2.42
CA LEU A 195 8.88 7.54 1.11
C LEU A 195 7.84 8.46 0.48
N LEU A 196 7.97 8.72 -0.82
CA LEU A 196 6.94 9.35 -1.63
C LEU A 196 6.03 8.26 -2.18
N VAL A 197 4.73 8.40 -1.98
CA VAL A 197 3.70 7.50 -2.50
C VAL A 197 2.63 8.30 -3.24
N ASN A 198 1.94 7.65 -4.16
CA ASN A 198 0.75 8.20 -4.80
C ASN A 198 -0.53 7.71 -4.07
N PRO A 199 -1.72 8.17 -4.48
CA PRO A 199 -2.99 7.72 -3.89
C PRO A 199 -3.25 6.21 -3.99
N GLU A 200 -2.75 5.53 -5.02
CA GLU A 200 -2.91 4.08 -5.17
C GLU A 200 -2.13 3.29 -4.10
N GLN A 201 -0.95 3.78 -3.70
CA GLN A 201 -0.07 3.08 -2.77
C GLN A 201 -0.16 3.57 -1.32
N VAL A 202 -0.78 4.74 -1.07
CA VAL A 202 -0.92 5.26 0.30
C VAL A 202 -1.77 4.34 1.20
N LYS A 203 -2.65 3.51 0.63
CA LYS A 203 -3.38 2.45 1.35
C LYS A 203 -2.47 1.45 2.07
N PHE A 204 -1.22 1.32 1.63
CA PHE A 204 -0.21 0.47 2.26
C PHE A 204 0.59 1.19 3.35
N ILE A 205 0.36 2.49 3.58
CA ILE A 205 0.98 3.28 4.64
C ILE A 205 -0.06 3.45 5.75
N PRO A 206 0.09 2.87 6.95
CA PRO A 206 -0.91 3.08 7.99
C PRO A 206 -0.80 4.50 8.55
N HIS A 207 -1.91 5.25 8.51
CA HIS A 207 -1.97 6.65 8.92
C HIS A 207 -3.37 7.01 9.44
N GLN A 208 -3.45 8.03 10.29
CA GLN A 208 -4.71 8.56 10.78
C GLN A 208 -5.28 9.63 9.84
N PHE A 209 -4.41 10.51 9.34
CA PHE A 209 -4.79 11.63 8.50
C PHE A 209 -3.75 11.87 7.40
N ILE A 210 -4.21 12.49 6.32
CA ILE A 210 -3.37 13.15 5.32
C ILE A 210 -3.34 14.63 5.70
N VAL A 211 -2.18 15.11 6.14
CA VAL A 211 -2.00 16.49 6.60
C VAL A 211 -1.47 17.35 5.45
N VAL A 212 -2.11 18.49 5.22
CA VAL A 212 -1.76 19.46 4.19
C VAL A 212 -0.98 20.63 4.81
N PRO A 213 0.29 20.86 4.42
CA PRO A 213 1.08 22.03 4.84
C PRO A 213 0.38 23.35 4.55
N SER A 214 0.67 24.40 5.33
CA SER A 214 0.04 25.72 5.19
C SER A 214 0.45 26.46 3.91
N THR A 215 1.49 25.98 3.24
CA THR A 215 1.97 26.41 1.92
C THR A 215 1.08 25.96 0.76
N CYS A 216 0.09 25.10 1.01
CA CYS A 216 -0.86 24.59 0.02
C CYS A 216 -2.30 24.94 0.42
N ASP A 217 -3.18 25.02 -0.58
CA ASP A 217 -4.63 25.12 -0.36
C ASP A 217 -5.20 23.75 0.02
N VAL A 218 -5.77 23.65 1.22
CA VAL A 218 -6.33 22.39 1.73
C VAL A 218 -7.55 21.93 0.94
N GLU A 219 -8.38 22.84 0.41
CA GLU A 219 -9.58 22.49 -0.35
C GLU A 219 -9.22 21.96 -1.73
N ASP A 220 -8.22 22.55 -2.39
CA ASP A 220 -7.67 22.03 -3.64
C ASP A 220 -7.11 20.61 -3.47
N VAL A 221 -6.37 20.36 -2.38
CA VAL A 221 -5.84 19.02 -2.09
C VAL A 221 -6.95 18.03 -1.74
N ARG A 222 -7.98 18.45 -0.98
CA ARG A 222 -9.17 17.65 -0.69
C ARG A 222 -9.86 17.19 -1.97
N MET A 223 -10.07 18.11 -2.91
CA MET A 223 -10.72 17.81 -4.19
C MET A 223 -9.91 16.81 -5.01
N LYS A 224 -8.60 17.03 -5.17
CA LYS A 224 -7.70 16.11 -5.88
C LYS A 224 -7.71 14.69 -5.33
N LEU A 225 -7.76 14.56 -4.00
CA LEU A 225 -7.76 13.26 -3.33
C LEU A 225 -9.15 12.63 -3.30
N HIS A 226 -10.21 13.43 -3.24
CA HIS A 226 -11.58 12.95 -3.37
C HIS A 226 -11.80 12.24 -4.71
N ASP A 227 -11.30 12.82 -5.81
CA ASP A 227 -11.34 12.20 -7.14
C ASP A 227 -10.54 10.89 -7.21
N SER A 228 -9.58 10.71 -6.28
CA SER A 228 -8.79 9.48 -6.13
C SER A 228 -9.41 8.48 -5.13
N GLY A 229 -10.62 8.73 -4.62
CA GLY A 229 -11.36 7.85 -3.72
C GLY A 229 -11.10 8.05 -2.22
N PHE A 230 -10.48 9.17 -1.82
CA PHE A 230 -10.26 9.49 -0.40
C PHE A 230 -11.44 10.28 0.18
N SER A 231 -11.81 9.96 1.42
CA SER A 231 -12.77 10.75 2.15
C SER A 231 -12.18 12.10 2.54
N THR A 232 -12.94 13.18 2.38
CA THR A 232 -12.48 14.56 2.61
C THR A 232 -12.13 14.84 4.07
N ASP A 233 -12.74 14.12 5.02
CA ASP A 233 -12.47 14.20 6.46
C ASP A 233 -11.11 13.61 6.86
N MET A 234 -10.53 12.74 6.02
CA MET A 234 -9.19 12.19 6.19
C MET A 234 -8.11 13.23 5.82
N VAL A 235 -8.44 14.21 4.97
CA VAL A 235 -7.53 15.24 4.49
C VAL A 235 -7.74 16.53 5.29
N ILE A 236 -6.73 16.94 6.07
CA ILE A 236 -6.85 18.06 7.01
C ILE A 236 -5.66 19.00 6.92
N SER A 237 -5.87 20.27 7.19
CA SER A 237 -4.79 21.25 7.34
C SER A 237 -3.95 20.96 8.59
N VAL A 238 -2.73 21.50 8.63
CA VAL A 238 -1.89 21.51 9.84
C VAL A 238 -2.64 22.10 11.05
N SER A 239 -3.47 23.13 10.84
CA SER A 239 -4.23 23.78 11.90
C SER A 239 -5.27 22.85 12.52
N GLU A 240 -6.03 22.13 11.68
CA GLU A 240 -7.02 21.14 12.10
C GLU A 240 -6.34 19.96 12.80
N TYR A 241 -5.21 19.50 12.27
CA TYR A 241 -4.45 18.41 12.88
C TYR A 241 -3.99 18.76 14.30
N ARG A 242 -3.45 19.98 14.52
CA ARG A 242 -3.07 20.46 15.85
C ARG A 242 -4.26 20.53 16.81
N LYS A 243 -5.43 20.94 16.32
CA LYS A 243 -6.67 20.93 17.12
C LYS A 243 -7.06 19.51 17.52
N LYS A 244 -7.03 18.55 16.57
CA LYS A 244 -7.34 17.12 16.83
C LYS A 244 -6.33 16.45 17.76
N LEU A 245 -5.05 16.82 17.71
CA LEU A 245 -4.02 16.33 18.64
C LEU A 245 -4.26 16.80 20.08
N GLY A 246 -4.77 18.03 20.24
CA GLY A 246 -4.91 18.68 21.54
C GLY A 246 -3.59 19.21 22.11
N LEU A 247 -3.70 20.04 23.15
CA LEU A 247 -2.57 20.80 23.71
C LEU A 247 -1.46 19.90 24.25
N ILE A 248 -1.81 18.80 24.93
CA ILE A 248 -0.85 17.89 25.56
C ILE A 248 0.07 17.23 24.52
N LYS A 249 -0.51 16.65 23.45
CA LYS A 249 0.26 15.98 22.40
C LYS A 249 1.06 16.97 21.55
N CYS A 250 0.53 18.18 21.34
CA CYS A 250 1.28 19.28 20.72
C CYS A 250 2.52 19.63 21.53
N PHE A 251 2.38 19.87 22.84
CA PHE A 251 3.51 20.16 23.72
C PHE A 251 4.54 19.02 23.75
N TYR A 252 4.08 17.77 23.84
CA TYR A 252 4.95 16.59 23.75
C TYR A 252 5.76 16.56 22.46
N SER A 253 5.13 16.84 21.31
CA SER A 253 5.82 16.88 20.02
C SER A 253 6.87 17.99 19.93
N ASP A 254 6.62 19.15 20.56
CA ASP A 254 7.57 20.26 20.61
C ASP A 254 8.79 19.94 21.48
N LEU A 255 8.59 19.29 22.63
CA LEU A 255 9.70 18.87 23.50
C LEU A 255 10.67 17.92 22.79
N LEU A 256 10.15 16.97 21.99
CA LEU A 256 10.96 16.00 21.28
C LEU A 256 11.71 16.58 20.07
N LEU A 257 11.20 17.66 19.51
CA LEU A 257 11.80 18.31 18.36
C LEU A 257 13.11 19.03 18.70
N ILE A 258 13.18 19.66 19.88
CA ILE A 258 14.29 20.52 20.29
C ILE A 258 15.65 19.77 20.27
N PRO A 259 15.79 18.59 20.90
CA PRO A 259 17.06 17.85 20.85
C PRO A 259 17.45 17.43 19.43
N GLY A 260 16.50 16.98 18.62
CA GLY A 260 16.73 16.57 17.24
C GLY A 260 17.23 17.72 16.36
N MET A 261 16.65 18.92 16.53
CA MET A 261 17.06 20.12 15.83
C MET A 261 18.46 20.59 16.26
N ILE A 262 18.79 20.53 17.55
CA ILE A 262 20.14 20.85 18.03
C ILE A 262 21.18 19.94 17.39
N VAL A 263 20.93 18.63 17.32
CA VAL A 263 21.83 17.67 16.67
C VAL A 263 21.96 17.97 15.17
N ARG A 264 20.87 18.32 14.49
CA ARG A 264 20.88 18.67 13.06
C ARG A 264 21.68 19.94 12.80
N ILE A 265 21.52 20.97 13.64
CA ILE A 265 22.28 22.22 13.58
C ILE A 265 23.77 21.94 13.81
N LYS A 266 24.13 21.17 14.84
CA LYS A 266 25.53 20.78 15.10
C LYS A 266 26.15 20.05 13.90
N LYS A 267 25.44 19.08 13.31
CA LYS A 267 25.90 18.38 12.10
C LYS A 267 26.06 19.33 10.91
N TYR A 268 25.14 20.29 10.75
CA TYR A 268 25.20 21.26 9.66
C TYR A 268 26.38 22.23 9.81
N ILE A 269 26.63 22.73 11.03
CA ILE A 269 27.79 23.55 11.37
C ILE A 269 29.09 22.77 11.15
N GLY A 270 29.15 21.51 11.61
CA GLY A 270 30.33 20.66 11.42
C GLY A 270 30.68 20.43 9.94
N ARG A 271 29.68 20.35 9.05
CA ARG A 271 29.91 20.17 7.60
C ARG A 271 30.30 21.44 6.86
N ASN A 272 29.77 22.60 7.26
CA ASN A 272 29.89 23.84 6.49
C ASN A 272 30.78 24.91 7.16
N GLY A 273 31.22 24.68 8.39
CA GLY A 273 31.77 25.72 9.26
C GLY A 273 30.71 26.74 9.70
N ILE A 274 31.01 27.51 10.75
CA ILE A 274 30.08 28.53 11.29
C ILE A 274 29.79 29.62 10.24
N ASN A 275 30.83 30.14 9.60
CA ASN A 275 30.70 31.21 8.59
C ASN A 275 29.94 30.75 7.34
N GLY A 276 30.22 29.53 6.85
CA GLY A 276 29.51 28.94 5.72
C GLY A 276 28.04 28.64 6.04
N THR A 277 27.75 28.25 7.28
CA THR A 277 26.39 28.07 7.78
C THR A 277 25.61 29.39 7.76
N ILE A 278 26.17 30.46 8.32
CA ILE A 278 25.55 31.79 8.35
C ILE A 278 25.27 32.29 6.93
N LYS A 279 26.23 32.13 6.00
CA LYS A 279 26.06 32.53 4.60
C LYS A 279 24.89 31.79 3.93
N LYS A 280 24.82 30.47 4.06
CA LYS A 280 23.74 29.65 3.47
C LYS A 280 22.37 29.94 4.08
N ILE A 281 22.31 30.24 5.38
CA ILE A 281 21.05 30.67 6.02
C ILE A 281 20.60 32.01 5.46
N ARG A 282 21.51 33.00 5.34
CA ARG A 282 21.18 34.30 4.73
C ARG A 282 20.71 34.18 3.29
N GLU A 283 21.34 33.32 2.49
CA GLU A 283 20.93 33.07 1.10
C GLU A 283 19.52 32.46 1.01
N ARG A 284 19.16 31.56 1.94
CA ARG A 284 17.80 31.00 2.00
C ARG A 284 16.76 32.01 2.44
N LEU A 285 17.08 32.86 3.43
CA LEU A 285 16.18 33.91 3.91
C LEU A 285 15.95 35.03 2.88
N LYS A 286 16.84 35.19 1.90
CA LYS A 286 16.67 36.14 0.79
C LYS A 286 15.79 35.60 -0.35
N LYS A 287 15.48 34.31 -0.36
CA LYS A 287 14.72 33.62 -1.42
C LYS A 287 13.26 33.30 -1.05
N GLY A 288 12.89 33.50 0.22
CA GLY A 288 11.50 33.41 0.68
C GLY A 288 10.95 34.81 0.89
#